data_AF-A0A1F6TYP8-F1
#
_entry.id   AF-A0A1F6TYP8-F1
#
_cell.length_a   1.000
_cell.length_b   1.000
_cell.length_c   1.000
_cell.angle_alpha   90.00
_cell.angle_beta   90.00
_cell.angle_gamma   90.00
#
_symmetry.space_group_name_H-M   'P 1'
#
loop_
_entity.id
_entity.type
_entity.pdbx_description
1 polymer ?
#
loop_
_entity_poly.entity_id
_entity_poly.type
_entity_poly.pdbx_seq_one_letter_code
_entity_poly.pdbx_strand_id
1 'polypeptide(L)' 'MAPIWTGARCLSISLNQPLFDTLYHAVALEQGATLISADRRYYHKARHLGQIVYLADWRPT' A
#
# COMPACT_ATOMS: atom_id res chain seq x y z
N MET A 1 6.87 -12.19 14.48
CA MET A 1 6.38 -12.05 13.09
C MET A 1 6.98 -10.76 12.53
N ALA A 2 7.57 -10.77 11.33
CA ALA A 2 8.21 -9.56 10.80
C ALA A 2 7.18 -8.43 10.65
N PRO A 3 7.52 -7.17 11.00
CA PRO A 3 6.56 -6.05 11.11
C PRO A 3 5.75 -5.85 9.83
N ILE A 4 6.36 -6.06 8.66
CA ILE A 4 5.72 -6.00 7.34
C ILE A 4 4.53 -6.97 7.22
N TRP A 5 4.64 -8.22 7.67
CA TRP A 5 3.55 -9.20 7.54
C TRP A 5 2.36 -8.87 8.44
N THR A 6 2.63 -8.38 9.64
CA THR A 6 1.59 -7.88 10.55
C THR A 6 0.89 -6.67 9.94
N GLY A 7 1.65 -5.72 9.38
CA GLY A 7 1.12 -4.56 8.67
C GLY A 7 0.25 -4.95 7.47
N ALA A 8 0.73 -5.84 6.61
CA ALA A 8 -0.02 -6.35 5.46
C ALA A 8 -1.34 -7.03 5.90
N ARG A 9 -1.30 -7.86 6.96
CA ARG A 9 -2.52 -8.46 7.51
C ARG A 9 -3.52 -7.41 7.99
N CYS A 10 -3.06 -6.39 8.72
CA CYS A 10 -3.93 -5.30 9.17
C CYS A 10 -4.55 -4.55 7.99
N LEU A 11 -3.75 -4.19 6.97
CA LEU A 11 -4.24 -3.55 5.75
C LEU A 11 -5.27 -4.42 5.01
N SER A 12 -5.00 -5.72 4.89
CA SER A 12 -5.88 -6.68 4.21
C SER A 12 -7.26 -6.74 4.86
N ILE A 13 -7.29 -6.83 6.20
CA ILE A 13 -8.54 -6.84 6.98
C ILE A 13 -9.25 -5.49 6.88
N SER A 14 -8.55 -4.39 7.16
CA SER A 14 -9.16 -3.05 7.23
C SER A 14 -9.67 -2.54 5.87
N LEU A 15 -9.00 -2.89 4.78
CA LEU A 15 -9.35 -2.42 3.43
C LEU A 15 -10.15 -3.45 2.62
N ASN A 16 -10.44 -4.62 3.20
CA ASN A 16 -11.04 -5.76 2.52
C ASN A 16 -10.36 -6.01 1.15
N GLN A 17 -9.05 -6.27 1.22
CA GLN A 17 -8.18 -6.45 0.06
C GLN A 17 -7.37 -7.74 0.22
N PRO A 18 -7.08 -8.50 -0.86
CA PRO A 18 -6.18 -9.65 -0.77
C PRO A 18 -4.85 -9.32 -0.09
N LEU A 19 -4.37 -10.23 0.76
CA LEU A 19 -3.19 -10.00 1.59
C LEU A 19 -1.96 -9.60 0.76
N PHE A 20 -1.71 -10.27 -0.35
CA PHE A 20 -0.54 -10.00 -1.19
C PHE A 20 -0.58 -8.63 -1.87
N ASP A 21 -1.77 -8.14 -2.22
CA ASP A 21 -1.94 -6.78 -2.76
C ASP A 21 -1.52 -5.71 -1.75
N THR A 22 -1.64 -6.02 -0.45
CA THR A 22 -1.28 -5.09 0.63
C THR A 22 0.17 -5.18 1.08
N LEU A 23 0.89 -6.22 0.66
CA LEU A 23 2.26 -6.48 1.12
C LEU A 23 3.22 -5.37 0.72
N TYR A 24 3.12 -4.90 -0.54
CA TYR A 24 3.94 -3.81 -1.04
C TYR A 24 3.65 -2.48 -0.32
N HIS A 25 2.41 -2.24 0.09
CA HIS A 25 2.06 -1.04 0.84
C HIS A 25 2.57 -1.12 2.28
N ALA A 26 2.54 -2.31 2.90
CA ALA A 26 3.16 -2.52 4.20
C ALA A 26 4.68 -2.29 4.17
N VAL A 27 5.37 -2.73 3.11
CA VAL A 27 6.80 -2.43 2.90
C VAL A 27 7.02 -0.93 2.75
N ALA A 28 6.21 -0.25 1.94
CA ALA A 28 6.30 1.20 1.73
C ALA A 28 6.16 1.98 3.03
N LEU A 29 5.17 1.64 3.86
CA LEU A 29 4.94 2.23 5.18
C LEU A 29 6.11 1.98 6.13
N GLU A 30 6.64 0.75 6.18
CA GLU A 30 7.74 0.38 7.09
C GLU A 30 9.07 1.04 6.69
N GLN A 31 9.35 1.16 5.40
CA GLN A 31 10.62 1.68 4.88
C GLN A 31 10.61 3.18 4.60
N GLY A 32 9.47 3.86 4.79
CA GLY A 32 9.29 5.26 4.37
C GLY A 32 9.43 5.45 2.86
N ALA A 33 9.15 4.40 2.08
CA ALA A 33 9.15 4.43 0.62
C ALA A 33 7.74 4.70 0.10
N THR A 34 7.60 5.11 -1.17
CA THR A 34 6.29 5.30 -1.80
C THR A 34 5.93 4.12 -2.71
N LEU A 35 4.80 3.46 -2.44
CA LEU A 35 4.20 2.50 -3.36
C LEU A 35 3.58 3.23 -4.55
N ILE A 36 4.11 3.03 -5.75
CA ILE A 36 3.47 3.46 -7.00
C ILE A 36 2.58 2.31 -7.48
N SER A 37 1.26 2.53 -7.53
CA SER A 37 0.30 1.48 -7.89
C SER A 37 -0.54 1.85 -9.11
N ALA A 38 -0.65 0.91 -10.06
CA ALA A 38 -1.61 1.00 -11.17
C ALA A 38 -3.02 0.58 -10.76
N ASP A 39 -3.18 -0.06 -9.60
CA ASP A 39 -4.49 -0.46 -9.08
C ASP A 39 -5.23 0.76 -8.50
N ARG A 40 -6.07 1.37 -9.33
CA ARG A 40 -6.92 2.48 -8.94
C ARG A 40 -7.88 2.14 -7.79
N ARG A 41 -8.40 0.91 -7.73
CA ARG A 41 -9.36 0.51 -6.69
C ARG A 41 -8.66 0.45 -5.33
N TYR A 42 -7.49 -0.18 -5.29
CA TYR A 42 -6.68 -0.22 -4.08
C TYR A 42 -6.20 1.17 -3.66
N TYR A 43 -5.72 2.00 -4.59
CA TYR A 43 -5.32 3.38 -4.32
C TYR A 43 -6.45 4.18 -3.63
N HIS A 44 -7.67 4.15 -4.16
CA HIS A 44 -8.79 4.89 -3.55
C HIS A 44 -9.11 4.44 -2.14
N LYS A 45 -9.02 3.13 -1.87
CA LYS A 45 -9.18 2.58 -0.52
C LYS A 45 -8.04 3.01 0.41
N ALA A 46 -6.79 3.00 -0.06
CA ALA A 46 -5.61 3.05 0.79
C ALA A 46 -4.96 4.44 0.91
N ARG A 47 -5.26 5.40 0.01
CA ARG A 47 -4.58 6.71 -0.08
C ARG A 47 -4.56 7.53 1.21
N HIS A 48 -5.54 7.34 2.09
CA HIS A 48 -5.63 8.04 3.37
C HIS A 48 -4.58 7.56 4.39
N LEU A 49 -3.91 6.43 4.13
CA LEU A 49 -2.84 5.87 4.97
C LEU A 49 -1.45 6.42 4.62
N GLY A 50 -1.32 7.19 3.53
CA GLY A 50 -0.04 7.72 3.04
C GLY A 50 0.78 6.68 2.28
N GLN A 51 2.02 7.04 1.90
CA GLN A 51 3.01 6.16 1.24
C GLN A 51 2.52 5.37 0.02
N ILE A 52 1.51 5.88 -0.69
CA ILE A 52 0.99 5.33 -1.94
C ILE A 52 0.64 6.45 -2.92
N VAL A 53 1.00 6.27 -4.19
CA VAL A 53 0.65 7.17 -5.29
C VAL A 53 0.02 6.37 -6.42
N TYR A 54 -0.97 6.95 -7.08
CA TYR A 54 -1.55 6.35 -8.28
C TYR A 54 -0.58 6.52 -9.45
N LEU A 55 -0.35 5.46 -10.22
CA LEU A 55 0.61 5.46 -11.32
C LEU A 55 0.36 6.58 -12.34
N ALA A 56 -0.91 6.92 -12.61
CA ALA A 56 -1.24 7.99 -13.55
C ALA A 56 -0.85 9.39 -13.05
N ASP A 57 -0.73 9.56 -11.73
CA ASP A 57 -0.36 10.83 -11.09
C ASP A 57 1.15 10.90 -10.76
N TRP A 58 1.87 9.78 -10.90
CA TRP A 58 3.28 9.69 -10.56
C TRP A 58 4.15 10.46 -11.56
N ARG A 59 5.10 11.22 -11.03
CA ARG A 59 6.10 11.99 -11.77
C ARG A 59 7.49 11.49 -11.32
N PRO A 60 8.32 10.95 -12.23
CA PRO A 60 9.70 10.62 -11.88
C PRO A 60 10.46 11.91 -11.54
N THR A 61 11.23 11.88 -10.45
CA THR A 61 12.18 12.93 -10.04
C THR A 61 13.52 12.74 -10.73
#